data_AF-A0A1X6N767-F1
#
_entry.id   AF-A0A1X6N767-F1
#
_cell.length_a   1.000
_cell.length_b   1.000
_cell.length_c   1.000
_cell.angle_alpha   90.00
_cell.angle_beta   90.00
_cell.angle_gamma   90.00
#
_symmetry.space_group_name_H-M   'P 1'
#
loop_
_entity.id
_entity.type
_entity.pdbx_description
1 polymer ?
#
loop_
_entity_poly.entity_id
_entity_poly.type
_entity_poly.pdbx_seq_one_letter_code
_entity_poly.pdbx_strand_id
1 'polypeptide(L)' 'FNRRNVDVILRSCDSVDFRVWKAILTEASPFFEDHFSLPQPDAQDSGQQPSDDGLPIIHQRNL' A
#
# COMPACT_ATOMS: atom_id res chain seq x y z
N PHE A 1 6.45 17.04 -5.18
CA PHE A 1 6.30 15.56 -5.19
C PHE A 1 6.48 14.90 -3.82
N ASN A 2 7.01 15.56 -2.78
CA ASN A 2 7.07 14.99 -1.43
C ASN A 2 5.89 15.48 -0.56
N ARG A 3 4.69 14.95 -0.77
CA ARG A 3 3.50 15.27 0.06
C ARG A 3 3.48 14.28 1.23
N ARG A 4 3.57 14.77 2.46
CA ARG A 4 3.59 13.97 3.71
C ARG A 4 2.28 13.23 4.04
N ASN A 5 1.33 13.25 3.13
CA ASN A 5 -0.03 12.70 3.28
C ASN A 5 -0.21 11.41 2.49
N VAL A 6 0.89 10.81 2.03
CA VAL A 6 0.85 9.48 1.40
C VAL A 6 0.82 8.45 2.52
N ASP A 7 -0.22 7.62 2.52
CA ASP A 7 -0.49 6.68 3.60
C ASP A 7 -0.25 5.22 3.18
N VAL A 8 0.14 4.98 1.93
CA VAL A 8 0.42 3.64 1.38
C VAL A 8 1.35 3.70 0.16
N ILE A 9 2.14 2.64 -0.02
CA ILE A 9 2.92 2.39 -1.23
C ILE A 9 2.27 1.27 -2.02
N LEU A 10 1.94 1.51 -3.27
CA LEU A 10 1.51 0.49 -4.22
C LEU A 10 2.73 0.00 -4.99
N ARG A 11 3.10 -1.28 -4.82
CA ARG A 11 4.18 -1.93 -5.55
C ARG A 11 3.62 -2.69 -6.73
N SER A 12 4.06 -2.32 -7.93
CA SER A 12 3.74 -3.04 -9.17
C SER A 12 4.54 -4.33 -9.30
N CYS A 13 4.15 -5.21 -10.23
CA CYS A 13 4.82 -6.49 -10.50
C CYS A 13 6.30 -6.34 -10.87
N ASP A 14 6.66 -5.24 -11.50
CA ASP A 14 8.03 -4.84 -11.87
C ASP A 14 8.81 -4.20 -10.70
N SER A 15 8.30 -4.32 -9.47
CA SER A 15 8.91 -3.78 -8.24
C SER A 15 9.04 -2.26 -8.20
N VAL A 16 8.23 -1.56 -9.00
CA VAL A 16 8.12 -0.09 -8.95
C VAL A 16 7.15 0.32 -7.86
N ASP A 17 7.61 1.22 -6.99
CA ASP A 17 6.88 1.74 -5.83
C ASP A 17 6.20 3.07 -6.14
N PHE A 18 4.87 3.10 -6.03
CA PHE A 18 4.04 4.28 -6.19
C PHE A 18 3.51 4.75 -4.84
N ARG A 19 3.86 5.99 -4.47
CA ARG A 19 3.33 6.63 -3.25
C ARG A 19 1.94 7.18 -3.54
N VAL A 20 0.91 6.59 -2.94
CA VAL A 20 -0.48 6.92 -3.23
C VAL A 20 -1.27 7.14 -1.95
N TRP A 21 -2.45 7.72 -2.09
CA TRP A 21 -3.35 8.01 -0.96
C TRP A 21 -4.39 6.90 -0.92
N LYS A 22 -4.65 6.31 0.26
CA LYS A 22 -5.63 5.23 0.41
C LYS A 22 -7.00 5.62 -0.15
N ALA A 23 -7.43 6.86 0.10
CA ALA A 23 -8.70 7.41 -0.41
C ALA A 23 -8.82 7.34 -1.94
N ILE A 24 -7.74 7.60 -2.68
CA ILE A 24 -7.77 7.53 -4.15
C ILE A 24 -7.90 6.08 -4.61
N LEU A 25 -7.22 5.15 -3.96
CA LEU A 25 -7.33 3.72 -4.29
C LEU A 25 -8.72 3.17 -3.96
N THR A 26 -9.28 3.53 -2.81
CA THR A 26 -10.65 3.17 -2.42
C THR A 26 -11.68 3.71 -3.43
N GLU A 27 -11.57 4.98 -3.83
CA GLU A 27 -12.47 5.58 -4.84
C GLU A 27 -12.33 4.92 -6.21
N ALA A 28 -11.09 4.60 -6.62
CA ALA A 28 -10.82 4.00 -7.92
C ALA A 28 -11.27 2.54 -8.01
N SER A 29 -11.28 1.80 -6.91
CA SER A 29 -11.73 0.40 -6.89
C SER A 29 -12.12 -0.08 -5.48
N PRO A 30 -13.31 -0.71 -5.33
CA PRO A 30 -13.74 -1.29 -4.05
C PRO A 30 -12.84 -2.45 -3.59
N PHE A 31 -12.02 -3.01 -4.49
CA PHE A 31 -11.00 -4.02 -4.13
C PHE A 31 -10.05 -3.50 -3.03
N PHE A 32 -9.66 -2.23 -3.12
CA PHE A 32 -8.74 -1.65 -2.14
C PHE A 32 -9.45 -1.34 -0.81
N GLU A 33 -10.76 -1.09 -0.82
CA GLU A 33 -11.57 -0.89 0.39
C GLU A 33 -11.55 -2.12 1.30
N ASP A 34 -11.79 -3.31 0.73
CA ASP A 34 -11.74 -4.58 1.45
C ASP A 34 -10.32 -4.87 1.97
N HIS A 35 -9.28 -4.61 1.16
CA HIS A 35 -7.89 -4.84 1.55
C HIS A 35 -7.42 -3.93 2.70
N PHE A 36 -7.91 -2.68 2.77
CA PHE A 36 -7.60 -1.78 3.88
C PHE A 36 -8.43 -2.04 5.14
N SER A 37 -9.60 -2.65 5.00
CA SER A 37 -10.49 -2.96 6.13
C SER A 37 -10.02 -4.18 6.94
N LEU A 38 -9.20 -5.04 6.33
CA LEU A 38 -8.57 -6.16 7.02
C LEU A 38 -7.43 -5.65 7.91
N PRO A 39 -7.29 -6.17 9.16
CA PRO A 39 -6.12 -5.90 9.97
C PRO A 39 -4.90 -6.43 9.22
N GLN A 40 -4.08 -5.52 8.66
CA GLN A 40 -2.81 -5.94 8.12
C GLN A 40 -1.94 -6.40 9.28
N PRO A 41 -1.27 -7.57 9.17
CA PRO A 41 -0.30 -7.96 10.17
C PRO A 41 0.72 -6.83 10.27
N ASP A 42 1.06 -6.47 11.50
CA ASP A 42 2.04 -5.43 11.77
C ASP A 42 3.28 -5.74 10.95
N ALA A 43 3.82 -4.73 10.25
CA ALA A 43 4.99 -4.90 9.38
C ALA A 43 6.23 -5.47 10.10
N GLN A 44 6.17 -5.58 11.43
CA GLN A 44 7.17 -6.23 12.26
C GLN A 44 7.08 -7.77 12.27
N ASP A 45 5.91 -8.36 12.06
CA ASP A 45 5.70 -9.81 12.22
C ASP A 45 5.78 -10.59 10.89
N SER A 46 5.56 -9.91 9.76
CA SER A 46 5.44 -10.59 8.45
C SER A 46 6.74 -10.75 7.65
N GLY A 47 7.91 -10.34 8.16
CA GLY A 47 9.16 -10.37 7.39
C GLY A 47 9.14 -9.51 6.11
N GLN A 48 8.06 -8.77 5.88
CA GLN A 48 7.93 -7.79 4.82
C GLN A 48 8.69 -6.55 5.27
N GLN A 49 9.82 -6.29 4.62
CA GLN A 49 10.62 -5.12 4.90
C GLN A 49 9.71 -3.88 4.86
N PRO A 50 9.62 -3.12 5.98
CA PRO A 50 8.96 -1.84 5.93
C PRO A 50 9.64 -1.02 4.85
N SER A 51 8.85 -0.28 4.08
CA SER A 51 9.42 0.75 3.22
C SER A 51 10.31 1.68 4.06
N ASP A 52 11.28 2.33 3.43
CA ASP A 52 12.14 3.33 4.09
C ASP A 52 11.32 4.38 4.88
N ASP A 53 10.07 4.59 4.46
CA ASP A 53 9.10 5.52 5.03
C ASP A 53 8.19 4.93 6.13
N GLY A 54 8.31 3.64 6.47
CA GLY A 54 7.45 2.97 7.46
C GLY A 54 5.98 2.83 7.02
N LEU A 55 5.69 3.01 5.72
CA LEU A 55 4.36 2.87 5.15
C LEU A 55 4.09 1.42 4.73
N PRO A 56 2.83 0.95 4.81
CA PRO A 56 2.44 -0.36 4.31
C PRO A 56 2.62 -0.43 2.79
N ILE A 57 3.08 -1.59 2.30
CA ILE A 57 3.27 -1.87 0.87
C ILE A 57 2.18 -2.83 0.41
N ILE A 58 1.36 -2.39 -0.55
CA ILE A 58 0.38 -3.23 -1.24
C ILE A 58 0.99 -3.73 -2.53
N HIS A 59 1.04 -5.04 -2.71
CA HIS A 59 1.44 -5.64 -3.99
C HIS A 59 0.22 -5.71 -4.91
N GLN A 60 0.31 -5.06 -6.06
CA GLN A 60 -0.68 -5.21 -7.11
C GLN A 60 -0.50 -6.58 -7.76
N ARG A 61 -1.05 -7.64 -7.16
CA ARG A 61 -1.08 -8.95 -7.79
C ARG A 61 -2.03 -8.86 -8.99
N ASN A 62 -1.54 -9.26 -10.17
CA ASN A 62 -2.36 -9.36 -11.38
C ASN A 62 -3.62 -10.19 -11.05
N LEU A 63 -4.81 -9.62 -11.28
CA LEU A 63 -6.06 -10.40 -11.25
C LEU A 63 -6.02 -11.48 -12.34
#